data_AF-A0A084T4T2-F1
#
_entry.id   AF-A0A084T4T2-F1
#
_cell.length_a   1.000
_cell.length_b   1.000
_cell.length_c   1.000
_cell.angle_alpha   90.00
_cell.angle_beta   90.00
_cell.angle_gamma   90.00
#
_symmetry.space_group_name_H-M   'P 1'
#
loop_
_entity.id
_entity.type
_entity.pdbx_description
1 polymer ?
#
loop_
_entity_poly.entity_id
_entity_poly.type
_entity_poly.pdbx_seq_one_letter_code
_entity_poly.pdbx_strand_id
1 'polypeptide(L)'
;MIKVISLVATLMILGGCASYNEFASETQLYNHNLEARNYCKQISDSQEYYQCFDKFLLKSPTVTLNQLYTAQQSLEKAKNSSAALQPTA
;
A
#
# COMPACT_ATOMS: atom_id res chain seq x y z
N MET A 1 45.80 15.69 15.28
CA MET A 1 45.22 14.66 14.39
C MET A 1 43.78 14.35 14.80
N ILE A 2 42.87 15.33 14.68
CA ILE A 2 41.43 15.20 15.00
C ILE A 2 40.66 15.95 13.90
N LYS A 3 40.75 15.48 12.65
CA LYS A 3 39.98 16.06 11.53
C LYS A 3 39.48 15.03 10.52
N VAL A 4 39.88 13.76 10.63
CA VAL A 4 39.56 12.73 9.63
C VAL A 4 38.30 11.94 9.99
N ILE A 5 37.84 11.99 11.25
CA ILE A 5 36.70 11.19 11.72
C ILE A 5 35.34 11.81 11.30
N SER A 6 35.29 13.09 10.93
CA SER A 6 34.03 13.78 10.64
C SER A 6 33.44 13.50 9.25
N LEU A 7 34.17 12.86 8.34
CA LEU A 7 33.72 12.62 6.95
C LEU A 7 33.03 11.27 6.76
N VAL A 8 33.18 10.33 7.69
CA VAL A 8 32.61 8.97 7.56
C VAL A 8 31.14 8.93 8.00
N ALA A 9 30.72 9.84 8.88
CA ALA A 9 29.34 9.87 9.40
C ALA A 9 28.31 10.37 8.38
N THR A 10 28.71 11.18 7.39
CA THR A 10 27.78 11.79 6.44
C THR A 10 27.39 10.85 5.28
N LEU A 11 28.13 9.76 5.07
CA LEU A 11 27.87 8.80 3.99
C LEU A 11 26.83 7.72 4.35
N MET A 12 26.45 7.58 5.63
CA MET A 12 25.46 6.56 6.04
C MET A 12 23.99 6.98 5.84
N ILE A 13 23.71 8.23 5.45
CA ILE A 13 22.34 8.74 5.30
C ILE A 13 21.76 8.45 3.90
N LEU A 14 22.59 8.03 2.94
CA LEU A 14 22.18 7.83 1.54
C LEU A 14 21.87 6.37 1.16
N GLY A 15 21.98 5.42 2.09
CA GLY A 15 21.73 3.99 1.84
C GLY A 15 20.25 3.56 1.83
N GLY A 16 19.30 4.49 2.02
CA GLY A 16 17.88 4.17 2.26
C GLY A 16 16.95 4.19 1.04
N CYS A 17 17.46 4.26 -0.19
CA CYS A 17 16.64 4.60 -1.36
C CYS A 17 16.72 3.57 -2.50
N ALA A 18 16.36 2.30 -2.29
CA ALA A 18 16.27 1.35 -3.40
C ALA A 18 15.24 0.21 -3.29
N SER A 19 14.49 0.05 -2.19
CA SER A 19 13.57 -1.11 -2.07
C SER A 19 12.26 -0.98 -2.86
N TYR A 20 11.94 0.19 -3.40
CA TYR A 20 10.65 0.44 -4.08
C TYR A 20 10.45 -0.39 -5.37
N ASN A 21 11.53 -0.87 -5.99
CA ASN A 21 11.49 -1.73 -7.17
C ASN A 21 11.60 -3.23 -6.85
N GLU A 22 11.73 -3.61 -5.57
CA GLU A 22 11.67 -5.00 -5.17
C GLU A 22 10.24 -5.52 -5.30
N PHE A 23 10.09 -6.83 -5.56
CA PHE A 23 8.78 -7.46 -5.55
C PHE A 23 8.26 -7.60 -4.12
N ALA A 24 6.97 -7.32 -3.95
CA ALA A 24 6.27 -7.62 -2.72
C ALA A 24 6.25 -9.13 -2.49
N SER A 25 6.39 -9.53 -1.21
CA SER A 25 6.23 -10.91 -0.82
C SER A 25 4.79 -11.39 -1.04
N GLU A 26 4.62 -12.69 -1.24
CA GLU A 26 3.30 -13.32 -1.37
C GLU A 26 2.40 -13.00 -0.17
N THR A 27 2.94 -13.04 1.05
CA THR A 27 2.22 -12.70 2.28
C THR A 27 1.69 -11.25 2.25
N GLN A 28 2.47 -10.30 1.76
CA GLN A 28 2.03 -8.90 1.66
C GLN A 28 0.90 -8.73 0.63
N LEU A 29 1.01 -9.38 -0.53
CA LEU A 29 -0.03 -9.36 -1.55
C LEU A 29 -1.32 -10.05 -1.06
N TYR A 30 -1.18 -11.18 -0.37
CA TYR A 30 -2.29 -11.88 0.25
C TYR A 30 -3.02 -11.00 1.27
N ASN A 31 -2.28 -10.39 2.20
CA ASN A 31 -2.86 -9.54 3.23
C ASN A 31 -3.60 -8.33 2.64
N HIS A 32 -2.99 -7.64 1.69
CA HIS A 32 -3.65 -6.52 0.98
C HIS A 32 -4.92 -6.97 0.27
N ASN A 33 -4.86 -8.08 -0.49
CA ASN A 33 -6.02 -8.58 -1.23
C ASN A 33 -7.13 -9.08 -0.30
N LEU A 34 -6.80 -9.65 0.86
CA LEU A 34 -7.78 -10.04 1.87
C LEU A 34 -8.52 -8.81 2.41
N GLU A 35 -7.78 -7.74 2.72
CA GLU A 35 -8.35 -6.48 3.19
C GLU A 35 -9.24 -5.82 2.13
N ALA A 36 -8.76 -5.71 0.89
CA ALA A 36 -9.51 -5.16 -0.23
C ALA A 36 -10.83 -5.92 -0.47
N ARG A 37 -10.78 -7.27 -0.41
CA ARG A 37 -12.00 -8.11 -0.50
C ARG A 37 -12.99 -7.81 0.61
N ASN A 38 -12.51 -7.68 1.84
CA ASN A 38 -13.37 -7.42 3.00
C ASN A 38 -14.02 -6.03 2.90
N TYR A 39 -13.31 -5.04 2.39
CA TYR A 39 -13.88 -3.73 2.08
C TYR A 39 -14.95 -3.82 1.00
N CYS A 40 -14.64 -4.42 -0.16
CA CYS A 40 -15.60 -4.49 -1.27
C CYS A 40 -16.85 -5.33 -0.96
N LYS A 41 -16.77 -6.32 -0.07
CA LYS A 41 -17.93 -7.09 0.40
C LYS A 41 -18.99 -6.26 1.12
N GLN A 42 -18.67 -5.05 1.56
CA GLN A 42 -19.63 -4.13 2.19
C GLN A 42 -20.58 -3.48 1.17
N ILE A 43 -20.26 -3.57 -0.12
CA ILE A 43 -21.06 -3.00 -1.21
C ILE A 43 -22.12 -4.03 -1.62
N SER A 44 -23.39 -3.64 -1.53
CA SER A 44 -24.54 -4.49 -1.88
C SER A 44 -24.86 -4.48 -3.37
N ASP A 45 -24.54 -3.39 -4.07
CA ASP A 45 -24.74 -3.31 -5.51
C ASP A 45 -23.70 -4.15 -6.26
N SER A 46 -24.18 -5.03 -7.13
CA SER A 46 -23.33 -5.99 -7.83
C SER A 46 -22.35 -5.32 -8.80
N GLN A 47 -22.73 -4.23 -9.45
CA GLN A 47 -21.87 -3.54 -10.41
C GLN A 47 -20.78 -2.75 -9.67
N GLU A 48 -21.15 -2.03 -8.63
CA GLU A 48 -20.21 -1.30 -7.76
C GLU A 48 -19.26 -2.26 -7.03
N TYR A 49 -19.73 -3.45 -6.65
CA TYR A 49 -18.89 -4.51 -6.10
C TYR A 49 -17.78 -4.91 -7.07
N TYR A 50 -18.11 -5.22 -8.34
CA TYR A 50 -17.09 -5.58 -9.33
C TYR A 50 -16.12 -4.44 -9.62
N GLN A 51 -16.61 -3.20 -9.67
CA GLN A 51 -15.76 -2.02 -9.84
C GLN A 51 -14.80 -1.84 -8.66
N CYS A 52 -15.25 -2.09 -7.43
CA CYS A 52 -14.40 -2.07 -6.25
C CYS A 52 -13.31 -3.14 -6.32
N PHE A 53 -13.67 -4.35 -6.72
CA PHE A 53 -12.72 -5.44 -6.91
C PHE A 53 -11.63 -5.10 -7.93
N ASP A 54 -12.04 -4.56 -9.08
CA ASP A 54 -11.11 -4.15 -10.14
C ASP A 54 -10.18 -3.02 -9.72
N LYS A 55 -10.65 -2.13 -8.84
CA LYS A 55 -9.90 -0.96 -8.38
C LYS A 55 -8.85 -1.28 -7.32
N PHE A 56 -9.13 -2.19 -6.38
CA PHE A 56 -8.28 -2.37 -5.21
C PHE A 56 -7.54 -3.71 -5.14
N LEU A 57 -7.98 -4.76 -5.84
CA LEU A 57 -7.24 -6.02 -5.86
C LEU A 57 -6.01 -5.94 -6.77
N LEU A 58 -4.89 -6.40 -6.22
CA LEU A 58 -3.66 -6.62 -6.97
C LEU A 58 -3.73 -8.02 -7.60
N LYS A 59 -3.99 -8.06 -8.92
CA LYS A 59 -4.19 -9.30 -9.70
C LYS A 59 -2.91 -9.85 -10.32
N SER A 60 -1.85 -9.05 -10.40
CA SER A 60 -0.58 -9.44 -10.99
C SER A 60 0.23 -10.32 -10.02
N PRO A 61 0.88 -11.40 -10.49
CA PRO A 61 1.83 -12.16 -9.68
C PRO A 61 3.14 -11.39 -9.43
N THR A 62 3.41 -10.37 -10.22
CA THR A 62 4.59 -9.50 -10.09
C THR A 62 4.12 -8.09 -9.76
N VAL A 63 4.19 -7.75 -8.48
CA VAL A 63 3.83 -6.44 -7.94
C VAL A 63 5.00 -5.92 -7.15
N THR A 64 5.47 -4.70 -7.44
CA THR A 64 6.55 -4.09 -6.68
C THR A 64 6.07 -3.54 -5.35
N LEU A 65 6.98 -3.33 -4.39
CA LEU A 65 6.66 -2.70 -3.11
C LEU A 65 6.03 -1.31 -3.30
N ASN A 66 6.46 -0.54 -4.31
CA ASN A 66 5.85 0.75 -4.63
C ASN A 66 4.38 0.62 -5.09
N GLN A 67 4.10 -0.36 -5.96
CA GLN A 67 2.75 -0.62 -6.43
C GLN A 67 1.84 -1.10 -5.28
N LEU A 68 2.35 -1.99 -4.42
CA LEU A 68 1.65 -2.42 -3.21
C LEU A 68 1.33 -1.22 -2.31
N TYR A 69 2.31 -0.39 -2.00
CA TYR A 69 2.14 0.76 -1.12
C TYR A 69 1.11 1.75 -1.67
N THR A 70 1.16 2.00 -2.98
CA THR A 70 0.18 2.86 -3.66
C THR A 70 -1.24 2.28 -3.55
N ALA A 71 -1.39 0.97 -3.74
CA ALA A 71 -2.67 0.30 -3.60
C ALA A 71 -3.21 0.36 -2.17
N GLN A 72 -2.35 0.14 -1.16
CA GLN A 72 -2.70 0.27 0.26
C GLN A 72 -3.19 1.68 0.58
N GLN A 73 -2.47 2.72 0.16
CA GLN A 73 -2.91 4.10 0.37
C GLN A 73 -4.25 4.41 -0.30
N SER A 74 -4.48 3.89 -1.49
CA SER A 74 -5.74 4.08 -2.22
C SER A 74 -6.92 3.44 -1.47
N LEU A 75 -6.72 2.22 -0.95
CA LEU A 75 -7.71 1.51 -0.14
C LEU A 75 -7.99 2.24 1.18
N GLU A 76 -6.95 2.69 1.90
CA GLU A 76 -7.10 3.46 3.12
C GLU A 76 -7.87 4.76 2.91
N LYS A 77 -7.58 5.49 1.82
CA LYS A 77 -8.35 6.69 1.46
C LYS A 77 -9.82 6.36 1.23
N ALA A 78 -10.11 5.27 0.52
CA ALA A 78 -11.48 4.86 0.26
C ALA A 78 -12.22 4.47 1.56
N LYS A 79 -11.59 3.69 2.44
CA LYS A 79 -12.14 3.36 3.77
C LYS A 79 -12.46 4.60 4.59
N ASN A 80 -11.54 5.56 4.63
CA ASN A 80 -11.72 6.80 5.38
C ASN A 80 -12.80 7.69 4.78
N SER A 81 -12.91 7.77 3.45
CA SER A 81 -14.02 8.47 2.79
C SER A 81 -15.37 7.80 3.03
N SER A 82 -15.44 6.47 3.04
CA SER A 82 -16.66 5.72 3.37
C SER A 82 -17.05 5.87 4.84
N ALA A 83 -16.09 5.87 5.77
CA ALA A 83 -16.34 6.11 7.20
C ALA A 83 -16.82 7.55 7.47
N ALA A 84 -16.27 8.54 6.75
CA ALA A 84 -16.72 9.93 6.84
C ALA A 84 -18.15 10.17 6.28
N LEU A 85 -18.71 9.19 5.56
CA LEU A 85 -20.08 9.22 5.04
C LEU A 85 -21.07 8.46 5.94
N GLN A 86 -20.62 7.85 7.05
CA GLN A 86 -21.55 7.34 8.05
C GLN A 86 -22.17 8.52 8.80
N PRO A 87 -23.51 8.62 8.88
CA PRO A 87 -24.14 9.68 9.65
C PRO A 87 -23.67 9.55 11.10
N THR A 88 -23.16 10.64 11.67
CA THR A 88 -22.93 10.73 13.11
C THR A 88 -24.28 10.49 13.80
N ALA A 89 -24.36 9.37 14.52
CA ALA A 89 -25.54 8.97 15.29
C ALA A 89 -25.94 10.03 16.32
#